data_AF-A0A7V0XH14-F1
#
_entry.id   AF-A0A7V0XH14-F1
#
_cell.length_a   1.000
_cell.length_b   1.000
_cell.length_c   1.000
_cell.angle_alpha   90.00
_cell.angle_beta   90.00
_cell.angle_gamma   90.00
#
_symmetry.space_group_name_H-M   'P 1'
#
loop_
_entity.id
_entity.type
_entity.pdbx_description
1 polymer ?
#
loop_
_entity_poly.entity_id
_entity_poly.type
_entity_poly.pdbx_seq_one_letter_code
_entity_poly.pdbx_strand_id
1 'polypeptide(L)'
;MSKGFKYQGERPDDIFEAITVMAKRARQINEKRAIKYSLKPQQIDGEEELMTDEQYDAEEFDNLEKPTTIAMREYERENLKWEYYKENPHNDEHSDGFEDHFV
;
A
#
# COMPACT_ATOMS: atom_id res chain seq x y z
N MET A 1 -18.93 10.14 11.75
CA MET A 1 -18.55 9.89 10.35
C MET A 1 -17.16 10.46 10.11
N SER A 2 -16.18 9.62 9.80
CA SER A 2 -14.86 10.07 9.33
C SER A 2 -15.06 10.89 8.05
N LYS A 3 -14.67 12.18 8.05
CA LYS A 3 -14.64 12.97 6.81
C LYS A 3 -13.68 12.24 5.87
N GLY A 4 -14.20 11.74 4.75
CA GLY A 4 -13.35 11.15 3.71
C GLY A 4 -12.21 12.10 3.36
N PHE A 5 -10.99 11.59 3.37
CA PHE A 5 -9.82 12.38 3.04
C PHE A 5 -9.92 12.90 1.61
N LYS A 6 -9.58 14.18 1.43
CA LYS A 6 -9.44 14.81 0.13
C LYS A 6 -8.01 15.28 0.00
N TYR A 7 -7.33 14.89 -1.07
CA TYR A 7 -6.02 15.40 -1.41
C TYR A 7 -6.03 16.94 -1.45
N GLN A 8 -5.10 17.59 -0.75
CA GLN A 8 -4.98 19.06 -0.71
C GLN A 8 -3.66 19.56 -1.33
N GLY A 9 -2.82 18.67 -1.86
CA GLY A 9 -1.56 19.05 -2.51
C GLY A 9 -1.76 19.70 -3.87
N GLU A 10 -0.67 20.21 -4.44
CA GLU A 10 -0.64 20.64 -5.83
C GLU A 10 -0.98 19.47 -6.75
N ARG A 11 -1.65 19.76 -7.87
CA ARG A 11 -1.99 18.72 -8.83
C ARG A 11 -0.68 18.13 -9.38
N PRO A 12 -0.47 16.81 -9.29
CA PRO A 12 0.75 16.19 -9.81
C PRO A 12 0.79 16.31 -11.34
N ASP A 13 2.02 16.47 -11.87
CA ASP A 13 2.27 16.57 -13.30
C ASP A 13 1.80 15.30 -14.04
N ASP A 14 2.13 14.13 -13.48
CA ASP A 14 1.58 12.85 -13.91
C ASP A 14 0.65 12.27 -12.83
N ILE A 15 -0.65 12.34 -13.10
CA ILE A 15 -1.70 11.81 -12.21
C ILE A 15 -1.63 10.28 -12.11
N PHE A 16 -1.29 9.56 -13.18
CA PHE A 16 -1.25 8.11 -13.16
C PHE A 16 -0.03 7.60 -12.39
N GLU A 17 1.11 8.29 -12.50
CA GLU A 17 2.28 8.04 -11.65
C GLU A 17 1.92 8.26 -10.18
N ALA A 18 1.33 9.42 -9.85
CA ALA A 18 0.92 9.73 -8.49
C ALA A 18 -0.03 8.66 -7.91
N ILE A 19 -1.04 8.23 -8.68
CA ILE A 19 -1.94 7.15 -8.28
C ILE A 19 -1.16 5.85 -8.04
N THR A 20 -0.22 5.51 -8.92
CA THR A 20 0.58 4.29 -8.81
C THR A 20 1.45 4.30 -7.57
N VAL A 21 2.15 5.40 -7.30
CA VAL A 21 2.98 5.59 -6.09
C VAL A 21 2.13 5.47 -4.83
N MET A 22 0.99 6.17 -4.78
CA MET A 22 0.08 6.11 -3.63
C MET A 22 -0.50 4.71 -3.42
N ALA A 23 -0.87 4.01 -4.50
CA ALA A 23 -1.38 2.64 -4.42
C ALA A 23 -0.32 1.66 -3.91
N LYS A 24 0.91 1.73 -4.43
CA LYS A 24 2.05 0.92 -3.95
C LYS A 24 2.32 1.20 -2.48
N ARG A 25 2.32 2.46 -2.07
CA ARG A 25 2.51 2.82 -0.66
C ARG A 25 1.38 2.28 0.24
N ALA A 26 0.14 2.36 -0.20
CA ALA A 26 -0.99 1.79 0.54
C ALA A 26 -0.85 0.27 0.74
N ARG A 27 -0.32 -0.46 -0.26
CA ARG A 27 -0.02 -1.91 -0.14
C ARG A 27 1.03 -2.19 0.92
N GLN A 28 2.14 -1.45 0.94
CA GLN A 28 3.18 -1.60 1.98
C GLN A 28 2.62 -1.37 3.40
N ILE A 29 1.72 -0.40 3.57
CA ILE A 29 1.08 -0.14 4.85
C ILE A 29 0.20 -1.33 5.25
N ASN A 30 -0.54 -1.91 4.30
CA ASN A 30 -1.33 -3.12 4.53
C ASN A 30 -0.45 -4.32 4.90
N GLU A 31 0.65 -4.55 4.21
CA GLU A 31 1.59 -5.65 4.52
C GLU A 31 2.13 -5.52 5.94
N LYS A 32 2.55 -4.31 6.34
CA LYS A 32 3.00 -4.04 7.72
C LYS A 32 1.90 -4.32 8.75
N ARG A 33 0.64 -3.99 8.43
CA ARG A 33 -0.50 -4.29 9.31
C ARG A 33 -0.80 -5.78 9.35
N ALA A 34 -0.78 -6.48 8.22
CA ALA A 34 -0.99 -7.92 8.17
C ALA A 34 0.03 -8.66 9.06
N ILE A 35 1.30 -8.24 9.02
CA ILE A 35 2.34 -8.75 9.92
C ILE A 35 2.02 -8.41 11.39
N LYS A 36 1.71 -7.14 11.70
CA LYS A 36 1.43 -6.69 13.07
C LYS A 36 0.24 -7.42 13.70
N TYR A 37 -0.83 -7.63 12.93
CA TYR A 37 -2.09 -8.21 13.39
C TYR A 37 -2.22 -9.70 13.04
N SER A 38 -1.14 -10.34 12.57
CA SER A 38 -1.11 -11.76 12.17
C SER A 38 -2.23 -12.15 11.18
N LEU A 39 -2.64 -11.21 10.32
CA LEU A 39 -3.69 -11.43 9.33
C LEU A 39 -3.15 -12.35 8.23
N LYS A 40 -3.84 -13.45 7.95
CA LYS A 40 -3.48 -14.36 6.86
C LYS A 40 -4.52 -14.25 5.74
N PRO A 41 -4.11 -13.98 4.49
CA PRO A 41 -5.03 -14.07 3.37
C PRO A 41 -5.47 -15.53 3.19
N GLN A 42 -6.77 -15.79 3.22
CA GLN A 42 -7.36 -17.07 2.85
C GLN A 42 -8.35 -16.88 1.71
N GLN A 43 -8.37 -17.81 0.76
CA GLN A 43 -9.41 -17.85 -0.26
C GLN A 43 -10.65 -18.52 0.35
N ILE A 44 -11.69 -17.74 0.57
CA ILE A 44 -13.01 -18.23 0.95
C ILE A 44 -13.92 -17.90 -0.23
N ASP A 45 -14.47 -18.93 -0.87
CA ASP A 45 -15.42 -18.80 -2.00
C ASP A 45 -14.94 -17.92 -3.18
N GLY A 46 -13.64 -17.92 -3.47
CA GLY A 46 -13.06 -17.15 -4.58
C GLY A 46 -12.85 -15.66 -4.28
N GLU A 47 -13.18 -15.23 -3.07
CA GLU A 47 -12.80 -13.93 -2.53
C GLU A 47 -11.62 -14.09 -1.56
N GLU A 48 -10.70 -13.13 -1.57
CA GLU A 48 -9.56 -13.12 -0.67
C GLU A 48 -9.99 -12.42 0.62
N GLU A 49 -10.25 -13.20 1.67
CA GLU A 49 -10.68 -12.68 2.97
C GLU A 49 -9.53 -12.76 3.98
N LEU A 50 -9.37 -11.71 4.79
CA LEU A 50 -8.33 -11.65 5.82
C LEU A 50 -8.86 -12.31 7.09
N MET A 51 -8.36 -13.51 7.37
CA MET A 51 -8.65 -14.21 8.62
C MET A 51 -7.70 -13.75 9.71
N THR A 52 -8.25 -13.66 10.92
CA THR A 52 -7.55 -13.13 12.08
C THR A 52 -7.45 -14.21 13.15
N ASP A 53 -6.30 -14.30 13.83
CA ASP A 53 -6.20 -15.15 15.02
C ASP A 53 -6.98 -14.45 16.16
N GLU A 54 -7.82 -15.17 16.91
CA GLU A 54 -8.78 -14.65 17.93
C GLU A 54 -8.18 -13.78 19.06
N GLN A 55 -6.87 -13.51 19.04
CA GLN A 55 -6.12 -12.75 20.03
C GLN A 55 -5.86 -11.27 19.66
N TYR A 56 -6.25 -10.81 18.47
CA TYR A 56 -6.08 -9.39 18.08
C TYR A 56 -7.24 -8.51 18.56
N ASP A 57 -6.93 -7.27 18.94
CA ASP A 57 -7.94 -6.27 19.27
C ASP A 57 -8.59 -5.73 17.97
N ALA A 58 -9.75 -6.29 17.62
CA ALA A 58 -10.51 -5.91 16.45
C ALA A 58 -10.97 -4.44 16.50
N GLU A 59 -11.25 -3.90 17.69
CA GLU A 59 -11.63 -2.50 17.85
C GLU A 59 -10.44 -1.57 17.55
N GLU A 60 -9.22 -1.93 17.96
CA GLU A 60 -8.02 -1.19 17.58
C GLU A 60 -7.85 -1.17 16.05
N PHE A 61 -8.03 -2.32 15.39
CA PHE A 61 -7.85 -2.46 13.94
C PHE A 61 -8.87 -1.63 13.14
N ASP A 62 -10.14 -1.68 13.51
CA ASP A 62 -11.22 -0.94 12.83
C ASP A 62 -11.08 0.58 12.97
N ASN A 63 -10.41 1.04 14.04
CA ASN A 63 -10.11 2.44 14.26
C ASN A 63 -8.86 2.93 13.50
N LEU A 64 -8.10 2.04 12.86
CA LEU A 64 -6.95 2.44 12.06
C LEU A 64 -7.39 3.26 10.84
N GLU A 65 -6.67 4.35 10.60
CA GLU A 65 -6.87 5.14 9.39
C GLU A 65 -6.64 4.29 8.13
N LYS A 66 -7.43 4.50 7.08
CA LYS A 66 -7.30 3.74 5.83
C LYS A 66 -5.88 3.91 5.23
N PRO A 67 -5.24 2.83 4.78
CA PRO A 67 -3.89 2.88 4.20
C PRO A 67 -3.77 3.87 3.05
N THR A 68 -4.80 3.96 2.20
CA THR A 68 -4.87 4.92 1.08
C THR A 68 -4.87 6.36 1.56
N THR A 69 -5.58 6.67 2.65
CA THR A 69 -5.56 8.01 3.25
C THR A 69 -4.16 8.38 3.76
N ILE A 70 -3.48 7.44 4.41
CA ILE A 70 -2.11 7.66 4.90
C ILE A 70 -1.17 7.87 3.71
N ALA A 71 -1.23 7.02 2.69
CA ALA A 71 -0.40 7.12 1.49
C ALA A 71 -0.60 8.46 0.76
N MET A 72 -1.86 8.90 0.59
CA MET A 72 -2.15 10.20 -0.03
C MET A 72 -1.57 11.37 0.77
N ARG A 73 -1.62 11.31 2.10
CA ARG A 73 -1.05 12.34 2.98
C ARG A 73 0.49 12.33 2.96
N GLU A 74 1.10 11.15 2.90
CA GLU A 74 2.56 11.03 2.78
C GLU A 74 3.04 11.55 1.43
N TYR A 75 2.29 11.29 0.35
CA TYR A 75 2.56 11.84 -0.98
C TYR A 75 2.41 13.38 -0.99
N GLU A 76 1.32 13.92 -0.43
CA GLU A 76 1.09 15.37 -0.31
C GLU A 76 2.21 16.10 0.43
N ARG A 77 2.81 15.45 1.44
CA ARG A 77 3.87 16.04 2.28
C ARG A 77 5.27 15.81 1.73
N GLU A 78 5.42 15.24 0.52
CA GLU A 78 6.70 14.86 -0.06
C GLU A 78 7.54 13.92 0.85
N ASN A 79 6.86 13.13 1.68
CA ASN A 79 7.50 12.19 2.61
C ASN A 79 7.80 10.84 1.95
N LEU A 80 7.55 10.71 0.64
CA LEU A 80 7.80 9.51 -0.14
C LEU A 80 8.95 9.77 -1.10
N LYS A 81 9.87 8.81 -1.18
CA LYS A 81 10.87 8.74 -2.25
C LYS A 81 10.52 7.53 -3.11
N TRP A 82 10.52 7.72 -4.42
CA TRP A 82 10.29 6.65 -5.39
C TRP A 82 11.19 6.89 -6.59
N GLU A 83 11.64 5.80 -7.20
CA GLU A 83 12.44 5.82 -8.42
C GLU A 83 11.91 4.73 -9.35
N TYR A 84 12.02 4.97 -10.66
CA TYR A 84 11.87 3.91 -11.63
C TYR A 84 13.04 2.95 -11.48
N TYR A 85 12.79 1.65 -11.62
CA TYR A 85 13.90 0.75 -11.81
C TYR A 85 14.66 1.13 -13.06
N LYS A 86 15.96 1.24 -12.90
CA LYS A 86 16.85 1.16 -14.05
C LYS A 86 16.78 -0.29 -14.51
N GLU A 87 16.22 -0.51 -15.70
CA GLU A 87 16.35 -1.80 -16.38
C GLU A 87 17.83 -2.19 -16.36
N ASN A 88 18.15 -3.29 -15.69
CA ASN A 88 19.48 -3.87 -15.74
C ASN A 88 19.55 -4.65 -17.07
N PRO A 89 20.35 -4.25 -18.06
CA PRO A 89 20.34 -4.82 -19.42
C PRO A 89 20.89 -6.27 -19.51
N HIS A 90 20.91 -7.01 -18.40
CA HIS A 90 21.44 -8.38 -18.31
C HIS A 90 20.41 -9.41 -17.84
N ASN A 91 19.12 -9.07 -17.75
CA ASN A 91 18.08 -10.01 -17.38
C ASN A 91 17.16 -10.36 -18.58
N ASP A 92 17.78 -10.71 -19.71
CA ASP A 92 17.11 -11.47 -20.76
C ASP A 92 17.10 -12.95 -20.34
N GLU A 93 16.25 -13.31 -19.38
CA GLU A 93 15.66 -14.65 -19.20
C GLU A 93 14.84 -14.67 -17.90
N HIS A 94 13.52 -14.87 -18.07
CA HIS A 94 12.46 -15.02 -17.08
C HIS A 94 11.65 -13.78 -16.68
N SER A 95 10.44 -13.78 -17.24
CA SER A 95 9.25 -13.07 -16.77
C SER A 95 8.93 -13.33 -15.30
N ASP A 96 8.33 -12.30 -14.69
CA ASP A 96 7.65 -12.25 -13.39
C ASP A 96 8.55 -12.09 -12.14
N GLY A 97 8.77 -10.83 -11.76
CA GLY A 97 9.42 -10.49 -10.49
C GLY A 97 9.63 -8.99 -10.30
N PHE A 98 8.55 -8.22 -10.17
CA PHE A 98 8.57 -6.80 -9.84
C PHE A 98 8.85 -6.64 -8.31
N GLU A 99 10.11 -6.79 -7.89
CA GLU A 99 10.51 -6.67 -6.46
C GLU A 99 10.95 -5.25 -6.09
N ASP A 100 10.01 -4.35 -5.79
CA ASP A 100 10.31 -2.92 -5.54
C ASP A 100 11.01 -2.77 -4.19
N HIS A 101 12.32 -2.51 -4.21
CA HIS A 101 13.04 -2.06 -3.03
C HIS A 101 12.74 -0.57 -2.77
N PHE A 102 12.06 -0.30 -1.66
CA PHE A 102 11.88 1.05 -1.11
C PHE A 102 12.76 1.21 0.14
N VAL A 103 13.51 2.31 0.20
CA VAL A 103 14.38 2.70 1.34
C VAL A 103 13.66 3.66 2.27
#